data_AF-A0A271LCT9-F1
#
_entry.id   AF-A0A271LCT9-F1
#
_cell.length_a   1.000
_cell.length_b   1.000
_cell.length_c   1.000
_cell.angle_alpha   90.00
_cell.angle_beta   90.00
_cell.angle_gamma   90.00
#
_symmetry.space_group_name_H-M   'P 1'
#
loop_
_entity.id
_entity.type
_entity.pdbx_description
1 polymer ?
#
loop_
_entity_poly.entity_id
_entity_poly.type
_entity_poly.pdbx_seq_one_letter_code
_entity_poly.pdbx_strand_id
1 'polypeptide(L)'
;MNRLGGDLRLFYLLWLMAVEAGSIEPDEAEPLPGIGPMTGAFDAFARFFRLDADLVEAAAERPAGTTAGDPLSSDVVRRSVADLPDHEKTTLLARLAEGDPHVASELRALVRDRQVLQASAARPAVAPRSAGELRARADAIREAREREQSERREAERKRREAEELRARRARLDAIMRRGEAVWREVETEIERRNASGYDTAAGLLLDLKAIAEERGAIGDFARRLQAIRERHIRKGRFIERLAALG
;
A
#
# COMPACT_ATOMS: atom_id res chain seq x y z
N MET A 1 -39.77 -4.56 -0.67
CA MET A 1 -38.58 -5.44 -0.65
C MET A 1 -38.57 -6.23 -1.94
N ASN A 2 -37.79 -5.83 -2.95
CA ASN A 2 -37.60 -6.64 -4.16
C ASN A 2 -36.33 -6.16 -4.92
N ARG A 3 -35.16 -6.73 -4.60
CA ARG A 3 -33.88 -6.53 -5.30
C ARG A 3 -32.97 -7.76 -5.12
N LEU A 4 -33.44 -8.95 -5.53
CA LEU A 4 -32.61 -10.16 -5.56
C LEU A 4 -32.41 -10.72 -6.98
N GLY A 5 -32.79 -9.97 -8.01
CA GLY A 5 -32.45 -10.31 -9.39
C GLY A 5 -31.27 -9.48 -9.87
N GLY A 6 -30.07 -10.05 -9.91
CA GLY A 6 -29.18 -9.75 -11.04
C GLY A 6 -27.71 -9.38 -10.79
N ASP A 7 -27.22 -9.33 -9.56
CA ASP A 7 -25.79 -9.10 -9.30
C ASP A 7 -25.14 -10.34 -8.65
N LEU A 8 -24.58 -11.20 -9.50
CA LEU A 8 -23.93 -12.45 -9.11
C LEU A 8 -22.53 -12.25 -8.51
N ARG A 9 -22.04 -11.00 -8.40
CA ARG A 9 -20.73 -10.72 -7.79
C ARG A 9 -20.66 -11.15 -6.34
N LEU A 10 -21.77 -11.10 -5.60
CA LEU A 10 -21.81 -11.62 -4.23
C LEU A 10 -21.56 -13.13 -4.20
N PHE A 11 -22.18 -13.88 -5.13
CA PHE A 11 -21.96 -15.32 -5.25
C PHE A 11 -20.51 -15.63 -5.64
N TYR A 12 -19.92 -14.82 -6.52
CA TYR A 12 -18.50 -14.94 -6.84
C TYR A 12 -17.61 -14.72 -5.61
N LEU A 13 -17.90 -13.74 -4.74
CA LEU A 13 -17.16 -13.54 -3.49
C LEU A 13 -17.30 -14.73 -2.53
N LEU A 14 -18.48 -15.38 -2.48
CA LEU A 14 -18.65 -16.64 -1.74
C LEU A 14 -17.79 -17.77 -2.34
N TRP A 15 -17.74 -17.85 -3.68
CA TRP A 15 -16.90 -18.81 -4.38
C TRP A 15 -15.41 -18.55 -4.13
N LEU A 16 -14.96 -17.29 -4.11
CA LEU A 16 -13.59 -16.95 -3.73
C LEU A 16 -13.25 -17.39 -2.30
N MET A 17 -14.17 -17.29 -1.35
CA MET A 17 -13.94 -17.84 0.00
C MET A 17 -13.72 -19.36 -0.04
N ALA A 18 -14.47 -20.08 -0.88
CA ALA A 18 -14.29 -21.52 -1.06
C ALA A 18 -12.95 -21.84 -1.75
N VAL A 19 -12.52 -21.01 -2.72
CA VAL A 19 -11.21 -21.10 -3.34
C VAL A 19 -10.11 -20.86 -2.30
N GLU A 20 -10.21 -19.84 -1.46
CA GLU A 20 -9.23 -19.55 -0.41
C GLU A 20 -9.16 -20.69 0.63
N ALA A 21 -10.32 -21.25 0.99
CA ALA A 21 -10.43 -22.38 1.91
C ALA A 21 -9.97 -23.73 1.31
N GLY A 22 -9.53 -23.77 0.04
CA GLY A 22 -9.10 -25.00 -0.62
C GLY A 22 -10.25 -25.98 -0.93
N SER A 23 -11.49 -25.52 -0.90
CA SER A 23 -12.70 -26.34 -1.15
C SER A 23 -13.07 -26.44 -2.63
N ILE A 24 -12.35 -25.73 -3.50
CA ILE A 24 -12.53 -25.70 -4.95
C ILE A 24 -11.27 -26.28 -5.60
N GLU A 25 -11.49 -27.20 -6.55
CA GLU A 25 -10.42 -27.86 -7.30
C GLU A 25 -9.69 -26.86 -8.22
N PRO A 26 -8.37 -27.01 -8.45
CA PRO A 26 -7.59 -26.03 -9.20
C PRO A 26 -8.01 -25.84 -10.66
N ASP A 27 -8.64 -26.84 -11.29
CA ASP A 27 -9.13 -26.81 -12.66
C ASP A 27 -10.58 -26.28 -12.78
N GLU A 28 -11.27 -26.08 -11.66
CA GLU A 28 -12.63 -25.57 -11.66
C GLU A 28 -12.67 -24.13 -12.19
N ALA A 29 -13.52 -23.91 -13.19
CA ALA A 29 -13.68 -22.62 -13.85
C ALA A 29 -14.39 -21.59 -12.96
N GLU A 30 -13.93 -20.35 -13.01
CA GLU A 30 -14.57 -19.23 -12.29
C GLU A 30 -16.03 -19.03 -12.76
N PRO A 31 -16.95 -18.68 -11.85
CA PRO A 31 -18.39 -18.63 -12.16
C PRO A 31 -18.78 -17.41 -13.01
N LEU A 32 -17.93 -16.39 -13.08
CA LEU A 32 -18.07 -15.21 -13.95
C LEU A 32 -16.72 -14.87 -14.55
N PRO A 33 -16.65 -14.16 -15.70
CA PRO A 33 -15.37 -13.72 -16.26
C PRO A 33 -14.53 -12.83 -15.33
N GLY A 34 -15.13 -12.26 -14.28
CA GLY A 34 -14.48 -11.42 -13.27
C GLY A 34 -15.52 -10.74 -12.37
N ILE A 35 -15.05 -9.91 -11.42
CA ILE A 35 -15.91 -9.19 -10.47
C ILE A 35 -15.68 -7.68 -10.44
N GLY A 36 -14.77 -7.18 -11.27
CA GLY A 36 -14.45 -5.75 -11.30
C GLY A 36 -15.64 -4.89 -11.76
N PRO A 37 -15.75 -3.64 -11.28
CA PRO A 37 -14.94 -3.03 -10.23
C PRO A 37 -15.43 -3.40 -8.82
N MET A 38 -14.49 -3.56 -7.87
CA MET A 38 -14.80 -3.73 -6.45
C MET A 38 -15.14 -2.37 -5.83
N THR A 39 -16.42 -2.12 -5.53
CA THR A 39 -16.88 -0.85 -4.93
C THR A 39 -17.99 -1.07 -3.90
N GLY A 40 -18.10 -0.14 -2.96
CA GLY A 40 -19.20 -0.08 -1.99
C GLY A 40 -19.34 -1.36 -1.16
N ALA A 41 -20.49 -2.03 -1.31
CA ALA A 41 -20.83 -3.22 -0.53
C ALA A 41 -19.89 -4.42 -0.78
N PHE A 42 -19.33 -4.55 -1.98
CA PHE A 42 -18.42 -5.66 -2.30
C PHE A 42 -17.06 -5.52 -1.64
N ASP A 43 -16.53 -4.29 -1.59
CA ASP A 43 -15.31 -3.98 -0.85
C ASP A 43 -15.51 -4.20 0.66
N ALA A 44 -16.64 -3.73 1.20
CA ALA A 44 -16.99 -3.95 2.59
C ALA A 44 -17.14 -5.43 2.93
N PHE A 45 -17.73 -6.22 2.03
CA PHE A 45 -17.85 -7.68 2.19
C PHE A 45 -16.48 -8.34 2.24
N ALA A 46 -15.60 -8.08 1.25
CA ALA A 46 -14.27 -8.68 1.20
C ALA A 46 -13.46 -8.36 2.46
N ARG A 47 -13.52 -7.11 2.95
CA ARG A 47 -12.86 -6.73 4.20
C ARG A 47 -13.50 -7.37 5.44
N PHE A 48 -14.83 -7.47 5.50
CA PHE A 48 -15.53 -8.04 6.64
C PHE A 48 -15.20 -9.53 6.82
N PHE A 49 -15.20 -10.29 5.72
CA PHE A 49 -14.85 -11.71 5.71
C PHE A 49 -13.35 -11.97 5.64
N ARG A 50 -12.53 -10.92 5.55
CA ARG A 50 -11.06 -10.99 5.45
C ARG A 50 -10.59 -11.90 4.31
N LEU A 51 -11.28 -11.82 3.18
CA LEU A 51 -10.83 -12.46 1.95
C LEU A 51 -9.41 -12.01 1.61
N ASP A 52 -8.61 -12.91 1.06
CA ASP A 52 -7.28 -12.56 0.53
C ASP A 52 -7.43 -11.42 -0.49
N ALA A 53 -6.82 -10.28 -0.16
CA ALA A 53 -6.89 -9.08 -0.97
C ALA A 53 -6.28 -9.29 -2.37
N ASP A 54 -5.26 -10.15 -2.48
CA ASP A 54 -4.59 -10.46 -3.75
C ASP A 54 -5.46 -11.35 -4.64
N LEU A 55 -6.22 -12.26 -4.02
CA LEU A 55 -7.19 -13.10 -4.72
C LEU A 55 -8.37 -12.28 -5.23
N VAL A 56 -8.86 -11.35 -4.40
CA VAL A 56 -9.91 -10.41 -4.80
C VAL A 56 -9.41 -9.47 -5.90
N GLU A 57 -8.18 -8.97 -5.80
CA GLU A 57 -7.55 -8.13 -6.82
C GLU A 57 -7.44 -8.89 -8.15
N ALA A 58 -6.92 -10.13 -8.13
CA ALA A 58 -6.85 -11.00 -9.31
C ALA A 58 -8.22 -11.23 -9.97
N ALA A 59 -9.26 -11.46 -9.18
CA ALA A 59 -10.62 -11.61 -9.69
C ALA A 59 -11.19 -10.31 -10.27
N ALA A 60 -10.84 -9.16 -9.68
CA ALA A 60 -11.30 -7.83 -10.07
C ALA A 60 -10.60 -7.24 -11.30
N GLU A 61 -9.46 -7.82 -11.75
CA GLU A 61 -8.77 -7.43 -12.99
C GLU A 61 -9.68 -7.50 -14.22
N ARG A 62 -10.64 -8.44 -14.20
CA ARG A 62 -11.65 -8.58 -15.25
C ARG A 62 -12.98 -8.00 -14.78
N PRO A 63 -13.69 -7.26 -15.64
CA PRO A 63 -15.00 -6.74 -15.29
C PRO A 63 -15.98 -7.89 -15.09
N ALA A 64 -16.94 -7.72 -14.17
CA ALA A 64 -18.14 -8.55 -14.20
C ALA A 64 -18.80 -8.40 -15.57
N GLY A 65 -19.16 -9.52 -16.20
CA GLY A 65 -20.00 -9.48 -17.41
C GLY A 65 -21.26 -8.66 -17.13
N THR A 66 -21.83 -8.00 -18.16
CA THR A 66 -22.97 -7.08 -18.05
C THR A 66 -24.01 -7.62 -17.05
N THR A 67 -24.08 -6.99 -15.89
CA THR A 67 -24.93 -7.49 -14.80
C THR A 67 -26.39 -7.17 -15.11
N ALA A 68 -27.30 -8.00 -14.61
CA ALA A 68 -28.73 -7.74 -14.67
C ALA A 68 -29.16 -6.59 -13.71
N GLY A 69 -28.23 -5.78 -13.21
CA GLY A 69 -28.48 -4.60 -12.38
C GLY A 69 -28.26 -3.25 -13.08
N ASP A 70 -27.50 -3.21 -14.18
CA ASP A 70 -27.12 -1.94 -14.79
C ASP A 70 -28.32 -1.27 -15.50
N PRO A 71 -28.50 0.06 -15.33
CA PRO A 71 -29.50 0.81 -16.06
C PRO A 71 -29.15 0.78 -17.55
N LEU A 72 -30.05 0.22 -18.34
CA LEU A 72 -29.92 0.19 -19.79
C LEU A 72 -29.90 1.62 -20.32
N SER A 73 -28.91 1.97 -21.13
CA SER A 73 -28.89 3.26 -21.83
C SER A 73 -30.15 3.38 -22.68
N SER A 74 -30.79 4.56 -22.64
CA SER A 74 -31.99 4.88 -23.43
C SER A 74 -31.78 4.59 -24.92
N ASP A 75 -30.56 4.80 -25.45
CA ASP A 75 -30.26 4.53 -26.86
C ASP A 75 -30.23 3.04 -27.18
N VAL A 76 -29.75 2.21 -26.25
CA VAL A 76 -29.74 0.76 -26.43
C VAL A 76 -31.15 0.22 -26.36
N VAL A 77 -31.95 0.66 -25.38
CA VAL A 77 -33.36 0.29 -25.28
C VAL A 77 -34.08 0.65 -26.57
N ARG A 78 -33.87 1.87 -27.10
CA ARG A 78 -34.51 2.33 -28.34
C ARG A 78 -34.14 1.45 -29.54
N ARG A 79 -32.86 1.13 -29.74
CA ARG A 79 -32.42 0.26 -30.85
C ARG A 79 -32.98 -1.15 -30.72
N SER A 80 -32.88 -1.74 -29.53
CA SER A 80 -33.39 -3.09 -29.28
C SER A 80 -34.90 -3.19 -29.47
N VAL A 81 -35.66 -2.14 -29.09
CA VAL A 81 -37.10 -2.05 -29.35
C VAL A 81 -37.39 -1.84 -30.83
N ALA A 82 -36.59 -1.05 -31.55
CA ALA A 82 -36.77 -0.84 -32.99
C ALA A 82 -36.63 -2.15 -33.78
N ASP A 83 -35.72 -3.02 -33.36
CA ASP A 83 -35.45 -4.34 -33.97
C ASP A 83 -36.48 -5.43 -33.60
N LEU A 84 -37.56 -5.10 -32.86
CA LEU A 84 -38.63 -6.06 -32.58
C LEU A 84 -39.60 -6.17 -33.78
N PRO A 85 -40.08 -7.37 -34.12
CA PRO A 85 -41.18 -7.53 -35.06
C PRO A 85 -42.41 -6.71 -34.64
N ASP A 86 -43.15 -6.17 -35.61
CA ASP A 86 -44.29 -5.28 -35.32
C ASP A 86 -45.42 -5.97 -34.54
N HIS A 87 -45.60 -7.28 -34.73
CA HIS A 87 -46.57 -8.06 -33.96
C HIS A 87 -46.19 -8.20 -32.47
N GLU A 88 -44.89 -8.36 -32.16
CA GLU A 88 -44.38 -8.41 -30.78
C GLU A 88 -44.50 -7.03 -30.11
N LYS A 89 -44.13 -5.96 -30.82
CA LYS A 89 -44.33 -4.57 -30.35
C LYS A 89 -45.79 -4.31 -30.00
N THR A 90 -46.70 -4.68 -30.91
CA THR A 90 -48.14 -4.49 -30.73
C THR A 90 -48.65 -5.26 -29.51
N THR A 91 -48.21 -6.51 -29.33
CA THR A 91 -48.59 -7.35 -28.20
C THR A 91 -48.10 -6.77 -26.87
N LEU A 92 -46.85 -6.31 -26.82
CA LEU A 92 -46.27 -5.70 -25.62
C LEU A 92 -46.97 -4.37 -25.25
N LEU A 93 -47.30 -3.53 -26.24
CA LEU A 93 -48.01 -2.27 -26.01
C LEU A 93 -49.46 -2.48 -25.57
N ALA A 94 -50.15 -3.49 -26.12
CA ALA A 94 -51.49 -3.85 -25.69
C ALA A 94 -51.49 -4.33 -24.23
N ARG A 95 -50.59 -5.25 -23.86
CA ARG A 95 -50.43 -5.73 -22.47
C ARG A 95 -50.05 -4.60 -21.51
N LEU A 96 -49.26 -3.62 -21.96
CA LEU A 96 -48.94 -2.43 -21.17
C LEU A 96 -50.18 -1.55 -20.93
N ALA A 97 -51.02 -1.35 -21.96
CA ALA A 97 -52.27 -0.59 -21.83
C ALA A 97 -53.30 -1.29 -20.93
N GLU A 98 -53.27 -2.63 -20.91
CA GLU A 98 -54.07 -3.48 -20.01
C GLU A 98 -53.56 -3.49 -18.55
N GLY A 99 -52.37 -2.93 -18.30
CA GLY A 99 -51.80 -2.78 -16.97
C GLY A 99 -51.05 -4.02 -16.45
N ASP A 100 -50.57 -4.92 -17.32
CA ASP A 100 -49.79 -6.08 -16.92
C ASP A 100 -48.46 -5.65 -16.26
N PRO A 101 -48.22 -5.96 -14.96
CA PRO A 101 -47.04 -5.52 -14.25
C PRO A 101 -45.73 -6.20 -14.71
N HIS A 102 -45.80 -7.28 -15.50
CA HIS A 102 -44.62 -8.05 -15.92
C HIS A 102 -44.01 -7.57 -17.23
N VAL A 103 -44.73 -6.80 -18.05
CA VAL A 103 -44.28 -6.32 -19.36
C VAL A 103 -42.98 -5.52 -19.24
N ALA A 104 -42.86 -4.71 -18.19
CA ALA A 104 -41.65 -3.92 -17.96
C ALA A 104 -40.43 -4.77 -17.59
N SER A 105 -40.60 -5.89 -16.87
CA SER A 105 -39.50 -6.83 -16.59
C SER A 105 -39.14 -7.68 -17.81
N GLU A 106 -40.13 -8.12 -18.57
CA GLU A 106 -39.97 -8.91 -19.78
C GLU A 106 -39.18 -8.12 -20.85
N LEU A 107 -39.56 -6.86 -21.08
CA LEU A 107 -38.83 -6.00 -22.01
C LEU A 107 -37.38 -5.75 -21.58
N ARG A 108 -37.13 -5.56 -20.27
CA ARG A 108 -35.75 -5.42 -19.76
C ARG A 108 -34.94 -6.71 -19.95
N ALA A 109 -35.55 -7.87 -19.76
CA ALA A 109 -34.89 -9.15 -19.99
C ALA A 109 -34.54 -9.34 -21.47
N LEU A 110 -35.46 -9.02 -22.38
CA LEU A 110 -35.28 -9.12 -23.83
C LEU A 110 -34.15 -8.22 -24.35
N VAL A 111 -34.10 -6.96 -23.89
CA VAL A 111 -33.02 -6.03 -24.26
C VAL A 111 -31.66 -6.54 -23.76
N ARG A 112 -31.60 -7.13 -22.56
CA ARG A 112 -30.37 -7.69 -21.99
C ARG A 112 -29.90 -8.93 -22.73
N ASP A 113 -30.80 -9.85 -23.04
CA ASP A 113 -30.47 -11.07 -23.78
C ASP A 113 -29.85 -10.74 -25.14
N ARG A 114 -30.45 -9.77 -25.86
CA ARG A 114 -29.88 -9.25 -27.10
C ARG A 114 -28.52 -8.56 -26.92
N GLN A 115 -28.31 -7.84 -25.82
CA GLN A 115 -26.99 -7.27 -25.51
C GLN A 115 -25.95 -8.35 -25.23
N VAL A 116 -26.31 -9.42 -24.52
CA VAL A 116 -25.42 -10.56 -24.27
C VAL A 116 -25.04 -11.20 -25.61
N LEU A 117 -26.01 -11.49 -26.48
CA LEU A 117 -25.76 -12.06 -27.80
C LEU A 117 -24.88 -11.16 -28.68
N GLN A 118 -25.10 -9.83 -28.68
CA GLN A 118 -24.27 -8.88 -29.42
C GLN A 118 -22.86 -8.72 -28.84
N ALA A 119 -22.72 -8.73 -27.51
CA ALA A 119 -21.42 -8.70 -26.84
C ALA A 119 -20.62 -9.99 -27.07
N SER A 120 -21.29 -11.14 -27.08
CA SER A 120 -20.72 -12.44 -27.42
C SER A 120 -20.30 -12.55 -28.89
N ALA A 121 -20.98 -11.84 -29.80
CA ALA A 121 -20.60 -11.79 -31.22
C ALA A 121 -19.41 -10.83 -31.49
N ALA A 122 -19.21 -9.82 -30.64
CA ALA A 122 -18.19 -8.78 -30.83
C ALA A 122 -16.86 -9.02 -30.08
N ARG A 123 -16.83 -9.94 -29.10
CA ARG A 123 -15.61 -10.31 -28.37
C ARG A 123 -15.34 -11.81 -28.53
N PRO A 124 -14.08 -12.23 -28.79
CA PRO A 124 -13.74 -13.63 -28.59
C PRO A 124 -14.07 -13.99 -27.14
N ALA A 125 -14.81 -15.08 -26.93
CA ALA A 125 -15.17 -15.56 -25.60
C ALA A 125 -13.87 -15.76 -24.80
N VAL A 126 -13.62 -14.89 -23.82
CA VAL A 126 -12.48 -15.05 -22.93
C VAL A 126 -12.77 -16.30 -22.12
N ALA A 127 -11.93 -17.32 -22.25
CA ALA A 127 -12.07 -18.54 -21.47
C ALA A 127 -12.11 -18.18 -19.97
N PRO A 128 -13.04 -18.77 -19.20
CA PRO A 128 -13.07 -18.58 -17.76
C PRO A 128 -11.75 -19.07 -17.18
N ARG A 129 -11.16 -18.30 -16.27
CA ARG A 129 -9.96 -18.74 -15.55
C ARG A 129 -10.29 -19.88 -14.63
N SER A 130 -9.35 -20.78 -14.41
CA SER A 130 -9.50 -21.78 -13.35
C SER A 130 -9.20 -21.17 -11.97
N ALA A 131 -9.66 -21.83 -10.90
CA ALA A 131 -9.30 -21.45 -9.52
C ALA A 131 -7.78 -21.45 -9.30
N GLY A 132 -7.07 -22.39 -9.92
CA GLY A 132 -5.61 -22.47 -9.89
C GLY A 132 -4.94 -21.27 -10.58
N GLU A 133 -5.45 -20.84 -11.74
CA GLU A 133 -4.96 -19.64 -12.43
C GLU A 133 -5.21 -18.36 -11.60
N LEU A 134 -6.34 -18.27 -10.90
CA LEU A 134 -6.63 -17.16 -10.00
C LEU A 134 -5.70 -17.13 -8.79
N ARG A 135 -5.44 -18.28 -8.15
CA ARG A 135 -4.47 -18.37 -7.05
C ARG A 135 -3.06 -18.01 -7.53
N ALA A 136 -2.62 -18.53 -8.66
CA ALA A 136 -1.31 -18.19 -9.24
C ALA A 136 -1.20 -16.69 -9.57
N ARG A 137 -2.30 -16.07 -10.04
CA ARG A 137 -2.34 -14.62 -10.27
C ARG A 137 -2.26 -13.83 -8.97
N ALA A 138 -2.97 -14.26 -7.93
CA ALA A 138 -2.91 -13.67 -6.59
C ALA A 138 -1.48 -13.74 -6.01
N ASP A 139 -0.83 -14.89 -6.14
CA ASP A 139 0.56 -15.09 -5.69
C ASP A 139 1.51 -14.14 -6.41
N ALA A 140 1.36 -13.97 -7.73
CA ALA A 140 2.17 -13.02 -8.50
C ALA A 140 1.95 -11.55 -8.08
N ILE A 141 0.72 -11.18 -7.72
CA ILE A 141 0.40 -9.84 -7.17
C ILE A 141 1.08 -9.66 -5.82
N ARG A 142 0.99 -10.66 -4.94
CA ARG A 142 1.63 -10.65 -3.62
C ARG A 142 3.14 -10.47 -3.72
N GLU A 143 3.79 -11.29 -4.55
CA GLU A 143 5.24 -11.22 -4.79
C GLU A 143 5.69 -9.87 -5.37
N ALA A 144 4.89 -9.28 -6.28
CA ALA A 144 5.20 -7.95 -6.81
C ALA A 144 5.11 -6.88 -5.72
N ARG A 145 4.08 -6.92 -4.89
CA ARG A 145 3.90 -5.97 -3.78
C ARG A 145 5.00 -6.11 -2.73
N GLU A 146 5.37 -7.33 -2.36
CA GLU A 146 6.43 -7.61 -1.40
C GLU A 146 7.79 -7.10 -1.89
N ARG A 147 8.12 -7.34 -3.17
CA ARG A 147 9.33 -6.80 -3.80
C ARG A 147 9.35 -5.28 -3.74
N GLU A 148 8.27 -4.62 -4.17
CA GLU A 148 8.19 -3.16 -4.12
C GLU A 148 8.33 -2.61 -2.69
N GLN A 149 7.71 -3.26 -1.69
CA GLN A 149 7.85 -2.86 -0.30
C GLN A 149 9.29 -3.04 0.21
N SER A 150 9.97 -4.13 -0.16
CA SER A 150 11.36 -4.38 0.23
C SER A 150 12.29 -3.32 -0.35
N GLU A 151 12.15 -2.99 -1.64
CA GLU A 151 12.93 -1.96 -2.32
C GLU A 151 12.72 -0.58 -1.68
N ARG A 152 11.46 -0.24 -1.36
CA ARG A 152 11.13 1.02 -0.65
C ARG A 152 11.80 1.08 0.72
N ARG A 153 11.76 -0.01 1.51
CA ARG A 153 12.40 -0.07 2.84
C ARG A 153 13.92 0.06 2.74
N GLU A 154 14.55 -0.60 1.77
CA GLU A 154 15.98 -0.48 1.54
C GLU A 154 16.40 0.92 1.09
N ALA A 155 15.62 1.53 0.19
CA ALA A 155 15.85 2.89 -0.27
C ALA A 155 15.72 3.89 0.89
N GLU A 156 14.72 3.72 1.75
CA GLU A 156 14.54 4.55 2.94
C GLU A 156 15.69 4.37 3.94
N ARG A 157 16.14 3.13 4.19
CA ARG A 157 17.30 2.86 5.05
C ARG A 157 18.56 3.56 4.51
N LYS A 158 18.86 3.41 3.22
CA LYS A 158 20.00 4.08 2.57
C LYS A 158 19.91 5.60 2.66
N ARG A 159 18.70 6.17 2.53
CA ARG A 159 18.47 7.61 2.70
C ARG A 159 18.77 8.06 4.12
N ARG A 160 18.24 7.36 5.14
CA ARG A 160 18.50 7.67 6.55
C ARG A 160 19.97 7.57 6.90
N GLU A 161 20.66 6.50 6.48
CA GLU A 161 22.11 6.34 6.68
C GLU A 161 22.91 7.49 6.04
N ALA A 162 22.53 7.90 4.82
CA ALA A 162 23.18 9.01 4.14
C ALA A 162 22.92 10.36 4.84
N GLU A 163 21.71 10.58 5.34
CA GLU A 163 21.33 11.77 6.11
C GLU A 163 22.09 11.82 7.45
N GLU A 164 22.17 10.71 8.17
CA GLU A 164 22.94 10.59 9.42
C GLU A 164 24.43 10.86 9.18
N LEU A 165 25.02 10.30 8.12
CA LEU A 165 26.41 10.55 7.76
C LEU A 165 26.64 12.03 7.39
N ARG A 166 25.72 12.64 6.65
CA ARG A 166 25.78 14.08 6.31
C ARG A 166 25.66 14.95 7.55
N ALA A 167 24.72 14.65 8.44
CA ALA A 167 24.51 15.37 9.69
C ALA A 167 25.74 15.25 10.61
N ARG A 168 26.33 14.05 10.70
CA ARG A 168 27.59 13.83 11.42
C ARG A 168 28.72 14.67 10.85
N ARG A 169 28.94 14.63 9.53
CA ARG A 169 29.97 15.45 8.86
C ARG A 169 29.75 16.94 9.09
N ALA A 170 28.53 17.43 8.92
CA ALA A 170 28.19 18.83 9.15
C ALA A 170 28.44 19.27 10.60
N ARG A 171 28.17 18.38 11.58
CA ARG A 171 28.47 18.63 13.00
C ARG A 171 29.98 18.76 13.23
N LEU A 172 30.77 17.83 12.71
CA LEU A 172 32.23 17.88 12.82
C LEU A 172 32.79 19.14 12.13
N ASP A 173 32.30 19.48 10.94
CA ASP A 173 32.68 20.71 10.22
C ASP A 173 32.33 21.99 11.02
N ALA A 174 31.18 22.01 11.70
CA ALA A 174 30.82 23.13 12.57
C ALA A 174 31.76 23.25 13.77
N ILE A 175 32.13 22.13 14.41
CA ILE A 175 33.09 22.08 15.51
C ILE A 175 34.46 22.57 15.05
N MET A 176 34.93 22.11 13.88
CA MET A 176 36.19 22.56 13.30
C MET A 176 36.22 24.06 13.04
N ARG A 177 35.14 24.65 12.49
CA ARG A 177 35.04 26.10 12.27
C ARG A 177 35.08 26.91 13.56
N ARG A 178 34.62 26.35 14.67
CA ARG A 178 34.61 27.01 15.99
C ARG A 178 35.98 26.92 16.69
N GLY A 179 36.80 25.91 16.36
CA GLY A 179 38.18 25.78 16.84
C GLY A 179 38.31 25.89 18.37
N GLU A 180 39.11 26.86 18.84
CA GLU A 180 39.35 27.13 20.27
C GLU A 180 38.08 27.47 21.08
N ALA A 181 37.02 27.96 20.43
CA ALA A 181 35.77 28.24 21.12
C ALA A 181 35.13 26.96 21.70
N VAL A 182 35.32 25.81 21.06
CA VAL A 182 34.79 24.52 21.53
C VAL A 182 35.52 24.06 22.78
N TRP A 183 36.85 24.24 22.85
CA TRP A 183 37.63 23.92 24.05
C TRP A 183 37.22 24.77 25.26
N ARG A 184 36.87 26.05 25.05
CA ARG A 184 36.31 26.91 26.11
C ARG A 184 34.90 26.51 26.53
N GLU A 185 34.09 26.03 25.58
CA GLU A 185 32.75 25.51 25.87
C GLU A 185 32.83 24.24 26.72
N VAL A 186 33.74 23.31 26.39
CA VAL A 186 34.02 22.13 27.21
C VAL A 186 34.34 22.52 28.65
N GLU A 187 35.25 23.46 28.87
CA GLU A 187 35.59 23.99 30.20
C GLU A 187 34.37 24.59 30.92
N THR A 188 33.53 25.33 30.19
CA THR A 188 32.31 25.96 30.74
C THR A 188 31.28 24.91 31.18
N GLU A 189 31.06 23.86 30.38
CA GLU A 189 30.14 22.78 30.71
C GLU A 189 30.64 21.94 31.90
N ILE A 190 31.96 21.77 32.04
CA ILE A 190 32.58 21.11 33.20
C ILE A 190 32.43 21.96 34.48
N GLU A 191 32.40 23.29 34.37
CA GLU A 191 32.15 24.18 35.52
C GLU A 191 30.70 24.20 36.01
N ARG A 192 29.73 23.80 35.17
CA ARG A 192 28.32 23.70 35.61
C ARG A 192 28.06 22.62 36.66
N ARG A 193 29.00 21.67 36.84
CA ARG A 193 28.97 20.61 37.88
C ARG A 193 27.67 19.81 37.96
N ASN A 194 27.02 19.59 36.82
CA ASN A 194 25.81 18.77 36.73
C ASN A 194 26.00 17.65 35.69
N ALA A 195 25.11 16.65 35.73
CA ALA A 195 25.20 15.47 34.86
C ALA A 195 25.16 15.86 33.38
N SER A 196 24.20 16.70 32.99
CA SER A 196 24.02 17.14 31.60
C SER A 196 25.25 17.86 31.05
N GLY A 197 25.88 18.75 31.83
CA GLY A 197 27.08 19.48 31.42
C GLY A 197 28.28 18.55 31.25
N TYR A 198 28.42 17.55 32.13
CA TYR A 198 29.45 16.53 31.93
C TYR A 198 29.20 15.66 30.70
N ASP A 199 27.95 15.31 30.40
CA ASP A 199 27.58 14.55 29.20
C ASP A 199 27.85 15.37 27.93
N THR A 200 27.51 16.66 27.93
CA THR A 200 27.82 17.58 26.82
C THR A 200 29.33 17.77 26.64
N ALA A 201 30.09 17.98 27.71
CA ALA A 201 31.55 18.11 27.65
C ALA A 201 32.21 16.85 27.09
N ALA A 202 31.77 15.67 27.53
CA ALA A 202 32.27 14.40 27.01
C ALA A 202 31.95 14.22 25.52
N GLY A 203 30.73 14.58 25.08
CA GLY A 203 30.33 14.55 23.67
C GLY A 203 31.18 15.46 22.78
N LEU A 204 31.44 16.70 23.21
CA LEU A 204 32.32 17.62 22.48
C LEU A 204 33.76 17.12 22.39
N LEU A 205 34.28 16.50 23.45
CA LEU A 205 35.61 15.89 23.46
C LEU A 205 35.70 14.66 22.53
N LEU A 206 34.64 13.86 22.42
CA LEU A 206 34.56 12.76 21.43
C LEU A 206 34.62 13.29 20.00
N ASP A 207 33.84 14.32 19.70
CA ASP A 207 33.82 14.93 18.37
C ASP A 207 35.19 15.55 18.03
N LEU A 208 35.84 16.22 18.99
CA LEU A 208 37.20 16.75 18.85
C LEU A 208 38.25 15.65 18.64
N LYS A 209 38.11 14.50 19.33
CA LYS A 209 38.97 13.33 19.13
C LYS A 209 38.84 12.80 17.70
N ALA A 210 37.61 12.61 17.23
CA ALA A 210 37.34 12.13 15.86
C ALA A 210 37.94 13.06 14.80
N ILE A 211 37.81 14.38 14.96
CA ILE A 211 38.44 15.38 14.10
C ILE A 211 39.97 15.27 14.13
N ALA A 212 40.55 15.08 15.32
CA ALA A 212 42.00 14.97 15.48
C ALA A 212 42.57 13.70 14.84
N GLU A 213 41.84 12.57 14.90
CA GLU A 213 42.17 11.32 14.21
C GLU A 213 42.15 11.51 12.68
N GLU A 214 41.09 12.12 12.13
CA GLU A 214 40.96 12.37 10.68
C GLU A 214 42.07 13.30 10.13
N ARG A 215 42.57 14.24 10.94
CA ARG A 215 43.57 15.23 10.53
C ARG A 215 45.01 14.89 10.92
N GLY A 216 45.24 13.74 11.57
CA GLY A 216 46.56 13.37 12.09
C GLY A 216 47.05 14.28 13.23
N ALA A 217 46.16 14.98 13.92
CA ALA A 217 46.46 15.91 15.01
C ALA A 217 46.24 15.30 16.40
N ILE A 218 46.19 13.97 16.50
CA ILE A 218 45.86 13.24 17.75
C ILE A 218 46.78 13.58 18.92
N GLY A 219 48.06 13.91 18.66
CA GLY A 219 49.01 14.30 19.69
C GLY A 219 48.68 15.65 20.35
N ASP A 220 48.14 16.62 19.59
CA ASP A 220 47.71 17.89 20.16
C ASP A 220 46.43 17.74 20.99
N PHE A 221 45.49 16.92 20.49
CA PHE A 221 44.30 16.53 21.24
C PHE A 221 44.66 15.88 22.58
N ALA A 222 45.55 14.89 22.57
CA ALA A 222 45.97 14.18 23.79
C ALA A 222 46.60 15.14 24.81
N ARG A 223 47.46 16.07 24.36
CA ARG A 223 48.07 17.08 25.23
C ARG A 223 47.03 17.99 25.88
N ARG A 224 46.05 18.47 25.11
CA ARG A 224 44.97 19.33 25.59
C ARG A 224 44.01 18.59 26.53
N LEU A 225 43.66 17.35 26.20
CA LEU A 225 42.82 16.50 27.04
C LEU A 225 43.49 16.25 28.40
N GLN A 226 44.80 16.01 28.41
CA GLN A 226 45.56 15.82 29.64
C GLN A 226 45.55 17.08 30.53
N ALA A 227 45.72 18.27 29.94
CA ALA A 227 45.62 19.52 30.68
C ALA A 227 44.23 19.72 31.33
N ILE A 228 43.16 19.33 30.63
CA ILE A 228 41.78 19.37 31.17
C ILE A 228 41.62 18.37 32.33
N ARG A 229 42.16 17.14 32.21
CA ARG A 229 42.13 16.13 33.28
C ARG A 229 42.83 16.63 34.53
N GLU A 230 44.01 17.22 34.40
CA GLU A 230 44.79 17.76 35.52
C GLU A 230 44.05 18.91 36.23
N ARG A 231 43.46 19.83 35.45
CA ARG A 231 42.70 20.96 35.98
C ARG A 231 41.44 20.53 36.74
N HIS A 232 40.76 19.49 36.26
CA HIS A 232 39.49 19.02 36.83
C HIS A 232 39.59 17.72 37.62
N ILE A 233 40.79 17.34 38.05
CA ILE A 233 41.06 16.05 38.72
C ILE A 233 40.19 15.84 39.98
N ARG A 234 39.79 16.92 40.65
CA ARG A 234 38.91 16.89 41.85
C ARG A 234 37.45 16.60 41.52
N LYS A 235 37.03 16.60 40.25
CA LYS A 235 35.65 16.36 39.80
C LYS A 235 35.47 14.88 39.39
N GLY A 236 35.43 13.98 40.37
CA GLY A 236 35.41 12.52 40.16
C GLY A 236 34.39 12.01 39.14
N ARG A 237 33.12 12.46 39.20
CA ARG A 237 32.05 12.07 38.26
C ARG A 237 32.28 12.50 36.81
N PHE A 238 33.11 13.52 36.59
CA PHE A 238 33.53 13.93 35.26
C PHE A 238 34.71 13.09 34.78
N ILE A 239 35.68 12.80 35.65
CA ILE A 239 36.81 11.91 35.35
C ILE A 239 36.32 10.51 34.99
N GLU A 240 35.30 9.98 35.67
CA GLU A 240 34.64 8.70 35.33
C GLU A 240 34.08 8.69 33.91
N ARG A 241 33.46 9.79 33.46
CA ARG A 241 32.94 9.92 32.08
C ARG A 241 34.06 10.06 31.05
N LEU A 242 35.18 10.69 31.42
CA LEU A 242 36.37 10.81 30.58
C LEU A 242 37.13 9.49 30.42
N ALA A 243 37.04 8.56 31.39
CA ALA A 243 37.70 7.26 31.29
C ALA A 243 37.24 6.45 30.07
N ALA A 244 36.04 6.73 29.54
CA ALA A 244 35.55 6.15 28.29
C ALA A 244 36.23 6.72 27.03
N LEU A 245 36.97 7.83 27.13
CA LEU A 245 37.63 8.51 26.01
C LEU A 245 39.10 8.08 25.82
N GLY A 246 39.66 7.35 26.79
CA GLY A 246 41.06 6.91 26.87
C GLY A 246 41.68 7.21 28.23
#